data_AF-A0A420I8Y9-F1
#
_entry.id   AF-A0A420I8Y9-F1
#
_cell.length_a   1.000
_cell.length_b   1.000
_cell.length_c   1.000
_cell.angle_alpha   90.00
_cell.angle_beta   90.00
_cell.angle_gamma   90.00
#
_symmetry.space_group_name_H-M   'P 1'
#
loop_
_entity.id
_entity.type
_entity.pdbx_description
1 polymer ?
#
loop_
_entity_poly.entity_id
_entity_poly.type
_entity_poly.pdbx_seq_one_letter_code
_entity_poly.pdbx_strand_id
1 'polypeptide(L)'
;MVRIKNRYLLVNILYPSLENSQEIPYIVALNQPTTNDLTSQALLKGLRSEVLFHFGDYGAGAIADNLSVKYLSPATSTFILRVARAHYKLVWAALTLMNTVPVEEGRRCVFRVVRVSGTIRKIEEEAIRRAQEIIDKARCIESNKNRTFAMSLGLSETG
;
A
#
# COMPACT_ATOMS: atom_id res chain seq x y z
N MET A 1 27.00 -6.65 24.13
CA MET A 1 25.62 -6.14 24.38
C MET A 1 24.73 -6.46 23.19
N VAL A 2 23.73 -7.34 23.35
CA VAL A 2 22.88 -7.85 22.25
C VAL A 2 21.50 -7.16 22.32
N ARG A 3 20.98 -6.68 21.18
CA ARG A 3 19.63 -6.08 21.09
C ARG A 3 18.82 -6.75 19.99
N ILE A 4 17.53 -6.93 20.23
CA ILE A 4 16.59 -7.45 19.22
C ILE A 4 16.47 -6.43 18.08
N LYS A 5 16.58 -6.91 16.84
CA LYS A 5 16.53 -6.09 15.62
C LYS A 5 15.20 -6.28 14.91
N ASN A 6 14.49 -5.19 14.70
CA ASN A 6 13.24 -5.18 13.95
C ASN A 6 13.44 -4.61 12.54
N ARG A 7 12.53 -4.96 11.64
CA ARG A 7 12.35 -4.37 10.32
C ARG A 7 10.96 -3.76 10.23
N TYR A 8 10.88 -2.64 9.54
CA TYR A 8 9.65 -1.94 9.25
C TYR A 8 9.38 -2.03 7.75
N LEU A 9 8.18 -2.44 7.39
CA LEU A 9 7.74 -2.55 6.00
C LEU A 9 6.70 -1.48 5.73
N LEU A 10 6.92 -0.70 4.68
CA LEU A 10 5.92 0.19 4.10
C LEU A 10 5.17 -0.58 3.02
N VAL A 11 3.86 -0.69 3.18
CA VAL A 11 3.00 -1.44 2.26
C VAL A 11 1.88 -0.53 1.77
N ASN A 12 1.60 -0.62 0.48
CA ASN A 12 0.47 0.07 -0.16
C ASN A 12 -0.53 -0.97 -0.67
N ILE A 13 -1.82 -0.73 -0.48
CA ILE A 13 -2.90 -1.56 -1.00
C ILE A 13 -3.34 -0.93 -2.31
N LEU A 14 -3.27 -1.70 -3.40
CA LEU A 14 -3.66 -1.26 -4.73
C LEU A 14 -4.97 -1.94 -5.11
N TYR A 15 -5.88 -1.18 -5.69
CA TYR A 15 -7.15 -1.68 -6.21
C TYR A 15 -7.11 -1.60 -7.73
N PRO A 16 -6.78 -2.69 -8.44
CA PRO A 16 -6.91 -2.70 -9.89
C PRO A 16 -8.41 -2.73 -10.23
N SER A 17 -8.99 -1.57 -10.55
CA SER A 17 -10.33 -1.54 -11.14
C SER A 17 -10.26 -2.15 -12.53
N LEU A 18 -10.88 -3.32 -12.74
CA LEU A 18 -11.00 -3.94 -14.05
C LEU A 18 -12.10 -3.28 -14.90
N GLU A 19 -12.95 -2.47 -14.26
CA GLU A 19 -14.17 -1.94 -14.87
C GLU A 19 -14.19 -0.41 -14.76
N ASN A 20 -14.17 0.26 -15.92
CA ASN A 20 -14.60 1.63 -16.18
C ASN A 20 -13.86 2.79 -15.46
N SER A 21 -12.75 3.24 -16.04
CA SER A 21 -12.20 4.58 -15.73
C SER A 21 -11.50 5.18 -16.95
N GLN A 22 -12.25 5.50 -18.00
CA GLN A 22 -11.72 6.29 -19.11
C GLN A 22 -11.52 7.78 -18.73
N GLU A 23 -12.07 8.24 -17.60
CA GLU A 23 -12.08 9.66 -17.23
C GLU A 23 -11.04 10.05 -16.16
N ILE A 24 -10.65 9.09 -15.31
CA ILE A 24 -9.76 9.31 -14.16
C ILE A 24 -8.35 8.83 -14.49
N PRO A 25 -7.30 9.61 -14.21
CA PRO A 25 -5.93 9.16 -14.45
C PRO A 25 -5.62 7.87 -13.69
N TYR A 26 -4.99 6.92 -14.38
CA TYR A 26 -4.67 5.57 -13.88
C TYR A 26 -4.01 5.55 -12.50
N ILE A 27 -3.16 6.55 -12.19
CA ILE A 27 -2.47 6.65 -10.90
C ILE A 27 -3.44 6.92 -9.73
N VAL A 28 -4.54 7.63 -9.96
CA VAL A 28 -5.56 7.92 -8.95
C VAL A 28 -6.51 6.74 -8.84
N ALA A 29 -6.88 6.13 -9.97
CA ALA A 29 -7.72 4.94 -10.00
C ALA A 29 -7.09 3.74 -9.27
N LEU A 30 -5.76 3.60 -9.30
CA LEU A 30 -5.07 2.50 -8.62
C LEU A 30 -4.96 2.70 -7.09
N ASN A 31 -4.89 3.96 -6.63
CA ASN A 31 -4.75 4.32 -5.22
C ASN A 31 -6.10 4.76 -4.63
N GLN A 32 -7.16 4.01 -4.92
CA GLN A 32 -8.47 4.26 -4.34
C GLN A 32 -8.44 4.08 -2.81
N PRO A 33 -9.23 4.88 -2.08
CA PRO A 33 -9.36 4.74 -0.64
C PRO A 33 -10.02 3.39 -0.31
N THR A 34 -9.49 2.76 0.73
CA THR A 34 -10.10 1.57 1.32
C THR A 34 -11.32 1.99 2.12
N THR A 35 -12.37 1.16 2.14
CA THR A 35 -13.54 1.38 3.00
C THR A 35 -13.09 1.52 4.46
N ASN A 36 -13.77 2.37 5.23
CA ASN A 36 -13.41 2.69 6.62
C ASN A 36 -13.47 1.47 7.58
N ASP A 37 -14.00 0.35 7.14
CA ASP A 37 -14.10 -0.89 7.93
C ASP A 37 -12.76 -1.63 8.10
N LEU A 38 -11.73 -1.25 7.32
CA LEU A 38 -10.41 -1.86 7.46
C LEU A 38 -9.77 -1.46 8.79
N THR A 39 -9.89 -2.35 9.77
CA THR A 39 -9.32 -2.19 11.10
C THR A 39 -7.92 -2.83 11.16
N SER A 40 -7.00 -2.28 11.96
CA SER A 40 -5.64 -2.82 12.13
C SER A 40 -5.61 -4.28 12.63
N GLN A 41 -6.59 -4.65 13.46
CA GLN A 41 -6.77 -5.99 14.02
C GLN A 41 -7.20 -6.99 12.95
N ALA A 42 -8.12 -6.58 12.06
CA ALA A 42 -8.56 -7.39 10.93
C ALA A 42 -7.40 -7.68 9.97
N LEU A 43 -6.57 -6.66 9.70
CA LEU A 43 -5.36 -6.81 8.89
C LEU A 43 -4.36 -7.79 9.53
N LEU A 44 -4.13 -7.69 10.84
CA LEU A 44 -3.25 -8.63 11.56
C LEU A 44 -3.80 -10.06 11.56
N LYS A 45 -5.11 -10.23 11.73
CA LYS A 45 -5.77 -11.53 11.69
C LYS A 45 -5.66 -12.15 10.30
N GLY A 46 -6.00 -11.40 9.25
CA GLY A 46 -5.87 -11.83 7.86
C GLY A 46 -4.44 -12.24 7.53
N LEU A 47 -3.45 -11.40 7.87
CA LEU A 47 -2.05 -11.72 7.61
C LEU A 47 -1.56 -12.97 8.36
N ARG A 48 -2.03 -13.21 9.60
CA ARG A 48 -1.71 -14.44 10.33
C ARG A 48 -2.34 -15.66 9.68
N SER A 49 -3.59 -15.56 9.21
CA SER A 49 -4.26 -16.64 8.48
C SER A 49 -3.55 -16.99 7.18
N GLU A 50 -3.12 -15.98 6.41
CA GLU A 50 -2.35 -16.18 5.18
C GLU A 50 -0.99 -16.83 5.43
N VAL A 51 -0.29 -16.39 6.50
CA VAL A 51 0.98 -17.00 6.87
C VAL A 51 0.80 -18.44 7.32
N LEU A 52 -0.26 -18.74 8.08
CA LEU A 52 -0.59 -20.10 8.49
C LEU A 52 -0.91 -20.98 7.27
N PHE A 53 -1.67 -20.46 6.31
CA PHE A 53 -2.04 -21.18 5.10
C PHE A 53 -0.82 -21.50 4.21
N HIS A 54 0.08 -20.53 4.00
CA HIS A 54 1.22 -20.70 3.09
C HIS A 54 2.48 -21.31 3.72
N PHE A 55 2.75 -21.01 4.99
CA PHE A 55 3.99 -21.39 5.69
C PHE A 55 3.76 -22.35 6.87
N GLY A 56 2.51 -22.73 7.14
CA GLY A 56 2.13 -23.63 8.22
C GLY A 56 2.40 -23.06 9.61
N ASP A 57 2.40 -23.96 10.60
CA ASP A 57 2.57 -23.62 12.01
C ASP A 57 3.93 -22.98 12.31
N TYR A 58 4.98 -23.37 11.57
CA TYR A 58 6.30 -22.76 11.70
C TYR A 58 6.26 -21.27 11.38
N GLY A 59 5.64 -20.90 10.25
CA GLY A 59 5.49 -19.50 9.86
C GLY A 59 4.68 -18.72 10.88
N ALA A 60 3.55 -19.28 11.32
CA ALA A 60 2.66 -18.67 12.29
C ALA A 60 3.36 -18.40 13.64
N GLY A 61 4.10 -19.38 14.16
CA GLY A 61 4.87 -19.23 15.40
C GLY A 61 6.02 -18.23 15.27
N ALA A 62 6.74 -18.24 14.16
CA ALA A 62 7.89 -17.36 13.94
C ALA A 62 7.53 -15.86 13.89
N ILE A 63 6.30 -15.52 13.48
CA ILE A 63 5.84 -14.13 13.38
C ILE A 63 5.02 -13.65 14.59
N ALA A 64 4.53 -14.58 15.43
CA ALA A 64 3.51 -14.30 16.45
C ALA A 64 3.89 -13.14 17.38
N ASP A 65 5.13 -13.14 17.88
CA ASP A 65 5.60 -12.23 18.92
C ASP A 65 5.94 -10.81 18.42
N ASN A 66 6.39 -10.69 17.17
CA ASN A 66 7.00 -9.45 16.66
C ASN A 66 6.23 -8.78 15.53
N LEU A 67 5.11 -9.37 15.08
CA LEU A 67 4.23 -8.79 14.08
C LEU A 67 3.26 -7.79 14.72
N SER A 68 3.38 -6.52 14.35
CA SER A 68 2.44 -5.47 14.78
C SER A 68 2.25 -4.41 13.69
N VAL A 69 1.02 -3.91 13.54
CA VAL A 69 0.72 -2.75 12.69
C VAL A 69 1.04 -1.50 13.51
N LYS A 70 1.85 -0.59 12.96
CA LYS A 70 2.22 0.67 13.61
C LYS A 70 1.44 1.87 13.09
N TYR A 71 1.03 1.81 11.82
CA TYR A 71 0.28 2.86 11.17
C TYR A 71 -0.61 2.22 10.11
N LEU A 72 -1.84 2.70 10.00
CA LEU A 72 -2.79 2.34 8.96
C LEU A 72 -3.57 3.60 8.60
N SER A 73 -3.60 3.93 7.31
CA SER A 73 -4.46 4.98 6.76
C SER A 73 -5.38 4.37 5.71
N PRO A 74 -6.70 4.25 5.98
CA PRO A 74 -7.68 3.81 4.98
C PRO A 74 -7.79 4.79 3.80
N ALA A 75 -7.62 6.09 4.04
CA ALA A 75 -7.72 7.13 3.03
C ALA A 75 -6.63 7.00 1.95
N THR A 76 -5.39 6.70 2.34
CA THR A 76 -4.26 6.51 1.42
C THR A 76 -4.04 5.04 1.08
N SER A 77 -4.78 4.11 1.71
CA SER A 77 -4.60 2.66 1.57
C SER A 77 -3.17 2.19 1.88
N THR A 78 -2.45 2.89 2.76
CA THR A 78 -1.07 2.59 3.16
C THR A 78 -0.95 2.19 4.62
N PHE A 79 -0.05 1.27 4.93
CA PHE A 79 0.24 0.89 6.31
C PHE A 79 1.71 0.56 6.53
N ILE A 80 2.11 0.60 7.81
CA ILE A 80 3.46 0.28 8.27
C ILE A 80 3.37 -0.92 9.20
N LEU A 81 4.10 -1.98 8.87
CA LEU A 81 4.28 -3.16 9.72
C LEU A 81 5.62 -3.14 10.42
N ARG A 82 5.63 -3.63 11.66
CA ARG A 82 6.84 -4.05 12.38
C ARG A 82 6.92 -5.57 12.34
N VAL A 83 8.11 -6.09 12.03
CA VAL A 83 8.42 -7.52 11.99
C VAL A 83 9.83 -7.77 12.53
N ALA A 84 10.11 -8.97 13.04
CA ALA A 84 11.47 -9.39 13.38
C ALA A 84 12.38 -9.44 12.15
N ARG A 85 13.67 -9.11 12.31
CA ARG A 85 14.66 -9.18 11.22
C ARG A 85 14.82 -10.58 10.62
N ALA A 86 14.61 -11.64 11.38
CA ALA A 86 14.75 -13.01 10.88
C ALA A 86 13.63 -13.39 9.90
N HIS A 87 12.40 -12.91 10.14
CA HIS A 87 11.19 -13.42 9.48
C HIS A 87 10.47 -12.40 8.59
N TYR A 88 11.08 -11.23 8.31
CA TYR A 88 10.46 -10.21 7.45
C TYR A 88 10.20 -10.70 6.01
N LYS A 89 11.01 -11.65 5.50
CA LYS A 89 10.82 -12.23 4.17
C LYS A 89 9.56 -13.11 4.09
N LEU A 90 9.25 -13.83 5.16
CA LEU A 90 8.01 -14.63 5.25
C LEU A 90 6.78 -13.73 5.19
N VAL A 91 6.80 -12.64 5.97
CA VAL A 91 5.71 -11.65 5.95
C VAL A 91 5.60 -10.95 4.59
N TRP A 92 6.73 -10.62 3.95
CA TRP A 92 6.71 -10.06 2.60
C TRP A 92 6.03 -11.04 1.63
N ALA A 93 6.47 -12.31 1.60
CA ALA A 93 5.89 -13.31 0.73
C ALA A 93 4.39 -13.52 0.98
N ALA A 94 3.95 -13.58 2.24
CA ALA A 94 2.53 -13.65 2.58
C ALA A 94 1.74 -12.45 2.06
N LEU A 95 2.27 -11.23 2.22
CA LEU A 95 1.62 -10.02 1.70
C LEU A 95 1.45 -10.07 0.19
N THR A 96 2.47 -10.55 -0.55
CA THR A 96 2.37 -10.64 -2.02
C THR A 96 1.37 -11.69 -2.50
N LEU A 97 1.06 -12.70 -1.68
CA LEU A 97 0.10 -13.75 -2.01
C LEU A 97 -1.33 -13.37 -1.61
N MET A 98 -1.48 -12.48 -0.62
CA MET A 98 -2.76 -11.96 -0.19
C MET A 98 -3.42 -11.14 -1.30
N ASN A 99 -4.61 -11.56 -1.73
CA ASN A 99 -5.32 -10.98 -2.89
C ASN A 99 -6.67 -10.33 -2.53
N THR A 100 -7.08 -10.43 -1.27
CA THR A 100 -8.38 -9.99 -0.78
C THR A 100 -8.20 -9.24 0.53
N VAL A 101 -8.91 -8.12 0.70
CA VAL A 101 -8.91 -7.39 1.97
C VAL A 101 -9.66 -8.23 3.01
N PRO A 102 -9.16 -8.38 4.25
CA PRO A 102 -9.79 -9.19 5.28
C PRO A 102 -10.97 -8.42 5.93
N VAL A 103 -11.98 -8.08 5.14
CA VAL A 103 -13.23 -7.43 5.52
C VAL A 103 -14.36 -8.22 4.85
N GLU A 104 -15.55 -8.24 5.47
CA GLU A 104 -16.73 -9.03 5.04
C GLU A 104 -17.07 -8.82 3.55
N GLU A 105 -16.83 -7.60 3.02
CA GLU A 105 -17.04 -7.23 1.62
C GLU A 105 -15.68 -7.05 0.89
N GLY A 106 -14.88 -8.11 0.91
CA GLY A 106 -13.48 -8.12 0.48
C GLY A 106 -13.31 -7.80 -1.01
N ARG A 107 -13.03 -6.53 -1.33
CA ARG A 107 -12.58 -6.13 -2.67
C ARG A 107 -11.24 -6.79 -2.99
N ARG A 108 -11.07 -7.25 -4.23
CA ARG A 108 -9.78 -7.76 -4.71
C ARG A 108 -8.75 -6.65 -4.66
N CYS A 109 -7.63 -6.91 -4.00
CA CYS A 109 -6.58 -5.94 -3.79
C CYS A 109 -5.21 -6.59 -3.96
N VAL A 110 -4.23 -5.77 -4.32
CA VAL A 110 -2.82 -6.18 -4.41
C VAL A 110 -2.02 -5.44 -3.36
N PHE A 111 -1.43 -6.17 -2.42
CA PHE A 111 -0.52 -5.58 -1.45
C PHE A 111 0.87 -5.43 -2.05
N ARG A 112 1.29 -4.18 -2.24
CA ARG A 112 2.62 -3.83 -2.74
C ARG A 112 3.51 -3.40 -1.59
N VAL A 113 4.54 -4.18 -1.30
CA VAL A 113 5.64 -3.76 -0.42
C VAL A 113 6.49 -2.72 -1.15
N VAL A 114 6.56 -1.51 -0.61
CA VAL A 114 7.28 -0.38 -1.23
C VAL A 114 8.72 -0.32 -0.73
N ARG A 115 8.92 -0.40 0.59
CA ARG A 115 10.24 -0.24 1.21
C ARG A 115 10.35 -1.01 2.51
N VAL A 116 11.56 -1.49 2.79
CA VAL A 116 11.91 -2.13 4.06
C VAL A 116 13.05 -1.35 4.72
N SER A 117 12.93 -1.04 6.00
CA SER A 117 13.95 -0.33 6.77
C SER A 117 14.17 -0.95 8.15
N GLY A 118 15.24 -0.57 8.83
CA GLY A 118 15.46 -0.90 10.25
C GLY A 118 14.87 0.13 11.22
N THR A 119 14.61 1.35 10.77
CA THR A 119 14.07 2.44 11.61
C THR A 119 12.77 2.98 11.03
N ILE A 120 11.84 3.34 11.91
CA ILE A 120 10.53 3.90 11.53
C ILE A 120 10.68 5.26 10.84
N ARG A 121 11.57 6.12 11.35
CA ARG A 121 11.87 7.44 10.77
C ARG A 121 12.21 7.39 9.28
N LYS A 122 13.04 6.42 8.86
CA LYS A 122 13.39 6.24 7.45
C LYS A 122 12.22 5.75 6.60
N ILE A 123 11.23 5.05 7.19
CA ILE A 123 10.01 4.65 6.48
C ILE A 123 9.06 5.84 6.34
N GLU A 124 8.90 6.63 7.40
CA GLU A 124 8.08 7.83 7.40
C GLU A 124 8.56 8.84 6.36
N GLU A 125 9.86 9.13 6.33
CA GLU A 125 10.50 10.00 5.32
C GLU A 125 10.19 9.53 3.89
N GLU A 126 10.13 8.22 3.66
CA GLU A 126 9.87 7.66 2.34
C GLU A 126 8.39 7.57 1.99
N ALA A 127 7.53 7.39 3.00
CA ALA A 127 6.10 7.51 2.83
C ALA A 127 5.73 8.93 2.40
N ILE A 128 6.33 9.95 3.04
CA ILE A 128 6.14 11.35 2.69
C ILE A 128 6.69 11.65 1.29
N ARG A 129 7.94 11.25 0.99
CA ARG A 129 8.56 11.44 -0.34
C ARG A 129 7.68 10.86 -1.44
N ARG A 130 7.17 9.64 -1.24
CA ARG A 130 6.31 8.98 -2.23
C ARG A 130 4.93 9.61 -2.35
N ALA A 131 4.34 10.07 -1.25
CA ALA A 131 3.07 10.80 -1.30
C ALA A 131 3.22 12.09 -2.12
N GLN A 132 4.31 12.84 -1.93
CA GLN A 132 4.64 14.02 -2.74
C GLN A 132 4.78 13.66 -4.22
N GLU A 133 5.56 12.62 -4.56
CA GLU A 133 5.70 12.16 -5.94
C GLU A 133 4.38 11.78 -6.61
N ILE A 134 3.44 11.17 -5.86
CA ILE A 134 2.12 10.81 -6.38
C ILE A 134 1.30 12.07 -6.67
N ILE A 135 1.33 13.05 -5.76
CA ILE A 135 0.63 14.33 -5.92
C ILE A 135 1.19 15.10 -7.12
N ASP A 136 2.51 15.18 -7.26
CA ASP A 136 3.15 15.90 -8.37
C ASP A 136 2.79 15.27 -9.73
N LYS A 137 2.77 13.93 -9.79
CA LYS A 137 2.31 13.20 -10.98
C LYS A 137 0.84 13.46 -11.29
N ALA A 138 -0.02 13.49 -10.27
CA ALA A 138 -1.43 13.79 -10.45
C ALA A 138 -1.64 15.21 -11.02
N ARG A 139 -0.95 16.23 -10.47
CA ARG A 139 -1.00 17.62 -10.96
C ARG A 139 -0.49 17.75 -12.39
N CYS A 140 0.58 17.04 -12.75
CA CYS A 140 1.12 17.04 -14.10
C CYS A 140 0.13 16.47 -15.12
N ILE A 141 -0.55 15.36 -14.77
CA ILE A 141 -1.56 14.75 -15.64
C ILE A 141 -2.76 15.68 -15.82
N GLU A 142 -3.22 16.32 -14.74
CA GLU A 142 -4.32 17.30 -14.80
C GLU A 142 -3.96 18.51 -15.70
N SER A 143 -2.76 19.06 -15.53
CA SER A 143 -2.26 20.17 -16.36
C SER A 143 -2.18 19.80 -17.84
N ASN A 144 -1.72 18.58 -18.15
CA ASN A 144 -1.67 18.09 -19.53
C ASN A 144 -3.08 17.91 -20.12
N LYS A 145 -4.05 17.38 -19.35
CA LYS A 145 -5.44 17.25 -19.81
C LYS A 145 -6.03 18.63 -20.16
N ASN A 146 -5.77 19.65 -19.34
CA ASN A 146 -6.21 21.02 -19.60
C ASN A 146 -5.55 21.62 -20.86
N ARG A 147 -4.24 21.39 -21.08
CA ARG A 147 -3.55 21.84 -22.30
C ARG A 147 -4.10 21.16 -23.55
N THR A 148 -4.30 19.84 -23.52
CA THR A 148 -4.87 19.09 -24.65
C THR A 148 -6.30 19.54 -24.94
N PHE A 149 -7.11 19.79 -23.90
CA PHE A 149 -8.47 20.31 -24.05
C PHE A 149 -8.48 21.71 -24.67
N ALA A 150 -7.62 22.63 -24.21
CA ALA A 150 -7.48 23.96 -24.79
C ALA A 150 -7.05 23.92 -26.27
N MET A 151 -6.15 23.00 -26.63
CA MET A 151 -5.70 22.80 -28.02
C MET A 151 -6.82 22.22 -28.91
N SER A 152 -7.68 21.35 -28.37
CA SER A 152 -8.83 20.78 -29.10
C SER A 152 -9.97 21.77 -29.35
N LEU A 153 -10.05 22.85 -28.57
CA LEU A 153 -11.05 23.93 -28.71
C LEU A 153 -10.64 25.02 -29.71
N GLY A 154 -9.51 24.88 -30.40
CA GLY A 154 -9.10 25.83 -31.45
C GLY A 154 -8.73 27.22 -30.94
N LEU A 155 -8.48 27.39 -29.64
CA LEU A 155 -7.89 28.60 -29.08
C LEU A 155 -6.37 28.58 -29.33
N SER A 156 -5.97 28.66 -30.60
CA SER A 156 -4.61 29.11 -30.92
C SER A 156 -4.53 30.57 -30.50
N GLU A 157 -3.58 30.90 -29.63
CA GLU A 157 -3.16 32.29 -29.41
C GLU A 157 -2.81 32.88 -30.79
N THR A 158 -3.73 33.68 -31.33
CA THR A 158 -3.47 34.53 -32.48
C THR A 158 -2.51 35.62 -32.01
N GLY A 159 -1.23 35.42 -32.29
CA GLY A 159 -0.18 36.42 -32.32
C GLY A 159 0.47 36.41 -33.69
#